data_AF-A0A8J6X0U1-F1
#
_entry.id   AF-A0A8J6X0U1-F1
#
_cell.length_a   1.000
_cell.length_b   1.000
_cell.length_c   1.000
_cell.angle_alpha   90.00
_cell.angle_beta   90.00
_cell.angle_gamma   90.00
#
_symmetry.space_group_name_H-M   'P 1'
#
loop_
_entity.id
_entity.type
_entity.pdbx_description
1 polymer ?
#
loop_
_entity_poly.entity_id
_entity_poly.type
_entity_poly.pdbx_seq_one_letter_code
_entity_poly.pdbx_strand_id
1 'polypeptide(L)' 'AARIAWTGAGECVPLRRLKVPRLRNVIQQVLSQDSYKQQVLRLQQATHRAGGVQRAADIVEQAVATGKPVLA' A
#
# COMPACT_ATOMS: atom_id res chain seq x y z
N ALA A 1 3.23 -8.85 4.01
CA ALA A 1 1.78 -8.92 4.22
C ALA A 1 1.27 -7.98 5.32
N ALA A 2 1.91 -7.87 6.49
CA ALA A 2 1.41 -7.07 7.62
C ALA A 2 1.03 -5.61 7.27
N ARG A 3 1.82 -4.92 6.44
CA ARG A 3 1.51 -3.54 6.02
C ARG A 3 0.26 -3.43 5.14
N ILE A 4 -0.05 -4.44 4.32
CA ILE A 4 -1.27 -4.48 3.49
C ILE A 4 -2.50 -4.74 4.37
N ALA A 5 -2.38 -5.60 5.38
CA ALA A 5 -3.44 -5.80 6.36
C ALA A 5 -3.67 -4.53 7.20
N TRP A 6 -2.60 -3.82 7.58
CA TRP A 6 -2.70 -2.56 8.31
C TRP A 6 -3.41 -1.45 7.52
N THR A 7 -3.28 -1.40 6.19
CA THR A 7 -4.04 -0.45 5.37
C THR A 7 -5.51 -0.85 5.19
N GLY A 8 -5.91 -2.05 5.62
CA GLY A 8 -7.24 -2.63 5.38
C GLY A 8 -7.47 -3.06 3.92
N ALA A 9 -6.43 -3.04 3.08
CA ALA A 9 -6.52 -3.37 1.66
C ALA A 9 -6.44 -4.88 1.37
N GLY A 10 -6.21 -5.71 2.40
CA GLY A 10 -6.18 -7.16 2.25
C GLY A 10 -6.00 -7.88 3.59
N GLU A 11 -5.85 -9.19 3.52
CA GLU A 11 -5.75 -10.07 4.69
C GLU A 11 -4.35 -10.68 4.83
N CYS A 12 -3.96 -10.98 6.07
CA CYS A 12 -2.72 -11.69 6.38
C CYS A 12 -3.05 -13.04 7.03
N VAL A 13 -2.69 -14.14 6.35
CA VAL A 13 -2.86 -15.50 6.89
C VAL A 13 -1.50 -16.04 7.34
N PRO A 14 -1.25 -16.18 8.66
CA PRO A 14 -0.01 -16.76 9.16
C PRO A 14 0.14 -18.21 8.70
N LEU A 15 1.34 -18.62 8.27
CA LEU A 15 1.61 -19.97 7.75
C LEU A 15 1.20 -21.07 8.74
N ARG A 16 1.44 -20.87 10.04
CA ARG A 16 1.03 -21.80 11.10
C ARG A 16 -0.48 -22.05 11.18
N ARG A 17 -1.29 -21.17 10.58
CA ARG A 17 -2.75 -21.23 10.54
C ARG A 17 -3.28 -21.49 9.13
N LEU A 18 -2.42 -21.69 8.15
CA LEU A 18 -2.79 -21.89 6.75
C LEU A 18 -3.40 -23.30 6.58
N LYS A 19 -4.69 -23.33 6.25
CA LYS A 19 -5.44 -24.55 5.90
C LYS A 19 -6.36 -24.22 4.73
N VAL A 20 -6.63 -25.19 3.87
CA VAL A 20 -7.48 -24.99 2.67
C VAL A 20 -8.83 -24.33 2.99
N PRO A 21 -9.60 -24.77 4.02
CA PRO A 21 -10.88 -24.12 4.32
C PRO A 21 -10.72 -22.67 4.80
N ARG A 22 -9.69 -22.40 5.62
CA ARG A 22 -9.42 -21.04 6.11
C ARG A 22 -9.03 -20.12 4.95
N LEU A 23 -8.18 -20.59 4.06
CA LEU A 23 -7.73 -19.81 2.90
C LEU A 23 -8.92 -19.47 1.99
N ARG A 24 -9.78 -20.45 1.70
CA ARG A 24 -11.01 -20.24 0.93
C ARG A 24 -11.88 -19.15 1.53
N ASN A 25 -12.14 -19.21 2.84
CA ASN A 25 -12.98 -18.23 3.52
C ASN A 25 -12.38 -16.82 3.46
N VAL A 26 -11.07 -16.69 3.66
CA VAL A 26 -10.37 -15.39 3.57
C VAL A 26 -10.42 -14.83 2.15
N ILE A 27 -10.25 -15.66 1.13
CA ILE A 27 -10.38 -15.24 -0.27
C ILE A 27 -11.80 -14.73 -0.55
N GLN A 28 -12.83 -15.48 -0.14
CA GLN A 28 -14.22 -15.06 -0.29
C GLN A 28 -14.49 -13.72 0.42
N GLN A 29 -14.00 -13.56 1.64
CA GLN A 29 -14.13 -12.32 2.40
C GLN A 29 -13.55 -11.11 1.64
N VAL A 30 -12.31 -11.23 1.14
CA VAL A 30 -11.63 -10.14 0.40
C VAL A 30 -12.35 -9.81 -0.90
N LEU A 31 -12.89 -10.81 -1.58
CA LEU A 31 -13.59 -10.63 -2.86
C LEU A 31 -15.02 -10.10 -2.70
N SER A 32 -15.66 -10.33 -1.55
CA SER A 32 -17.08 -10.00 -1.34
C SER A 32 -17.32 -8.72 -0.54
N GLN A 33 -16.38 -8.28 0.30
CA GLN A 33 -16.57 -7.06 1.09
C GLN A 33 -16.01 -5.83 0.37
N ASP A 34 -16.87 -4.86 0.08
CA ASP A 34 -16.50 -3.62 -0.62
C ASP A 34 -15.45 -2.78 0.12
N SER A 35 -15.34 -2.94 1.44
CA SER A 35 -14.35 -2.25 2.27
C SER A 35 -12.93 -2.45 1.75
N TYR A 36 -12.55 -3.66 1.32
CA TYR A 36 -11.22 -3.93 0.76
C TYR A 36 -10.98 -3.12 -0.52
N LYS A 37 -11.98 -3.08 -1.43
CA LYS A 37 -11.89 -2.29 -2.67
C LYS A 37 -11.73 -0.81 -2.38
N GLN A 38 -12.52 -0.27 -1.44
CA GLN A 38 -12.43 1.13 -1.04
C GLN A 38 -11.04 1.48 -0.47
N GLN A 39 -10.47 0.61 0.38
CA GLN A 39 -9.12 0.81 0.93
C GLN A 39 -8.03 0.69 -0.14
N VAL A 40 -8.16 -0.24 -1.08
CA VAL A 40 -7.23 -0.36 -2.23
C VAL A 40 -7.26 0.91 -3.07
N LEU A 41 -8.44 1.45 -3.40
CA LEU A 41 -8.56 2.68 -4.18
C LEU A 41 -7.97 3.89 -3.44
N ARG A 42 -8.20 3.98 -2.11
CA ARG A 42 -7.58 5.02 -1.28
C ARG A 42 -6.05 4.92 -1.29
N LEU A 43 -5.52 3.71 -1.14
CA LEU A 43 -4.07 3.46 -1.18
C LEU A 43 -3.48 3.78 -2.56
N GLN A 44 -4.17 3.38 -3.64
CA GLN A 44 -3.78 3.70 -5.00
C GLN A 44 -3.68 5.21 -5.22
N GLN A 45 -4.70 5.97 -4.81
CA GLN A 45 -4.70 7.43 -4.91
C GLN A 45 -3.54 8.06 -4.12
N ALA A 46 -3.25 7.56 -2.92
CA ALA A 46 -2.12 8.04 -2.13
C ALA A 46 -0.78 7.78 -2.82
N THR A 47 -0.59 6.60 -3.40
CA THR A 47 0.61 6.24 -4.17
C THR A 47 0.78 7.14 -5.39
N HIS A 48 -0.28 7.43 -6.14
CA HIS A 48 -0.19 8.37 -7.27
C HIS A 48 0.16 9.79 -6.82
N ARG A 49 -0.46 10.29 -5.75
CA ARG A 49 -0.19 11.62 -5.20
C ARG A 49 1.23 11.78 -4.67
N ALA A 50 1.90 10.69 -4.27
CA ALA A 50 3.28 10.72 -3.81
C ALA A 50 4.29 11.09 -4.92
N GLY A 51 3.88 11.10 -6.20
CA GLY A 51 4.70 11.60 -7.31
C GLY A 51 5.82 10.66 -7.79
N GLY A 52 6.04 9.55 -7.09
CA GLY A 52 6.94 8.47 -7.52
C GLY A 52 8.38 8.93 -7.80
N VAL A 53 8.99 8.32 -8.82
CA VAL A 53 10.40 8.57 -9.16
C VAL A 53 10.63 9.97 -9.72
N GLN A 54 9.64 10.58 -10.37
CA GLN A 54 9.75 11.95 -10.88
C GLN A 54 9.93 12.93 -9.72
N ARG A 55 9.03 12.87 -8.71
CA ARG A 55 9.15 13.72 -7.53
C ARG A 55 10.45 13.47 -6.77
N ALA A 56 10.93 12.23 -6.74
CA ALA A 56 12.22 11.90 -6.14
C ALA A 56 13.40 12.58 -6.85
N ALA A 57 13.40 12.58 -8.20
CA ALA A 57 14.42 13.27 -8.99
C ALA A 57 14.38 14.78 -8.74
N ASP A 58 13.20 15.41 -8.76
CA ASP A 58 13.03 16.84 -8.49
C ASP A 58 13.64 17.23 -7.12
N ILE A 59 13.41 16.41 -6.09
CA ILE A 59 13.96 16.61 -4.74
C ILE A 59 15.49 16.56 -4.75
N VAL A 60 16.09 15.59 -5.45
CA VAL A 60 17.55 15.46 -5.56
C VAL A 60 18.15 16.66 -6.29
N GLU A 61 17.58 17.02 -7.44
CA GLU A 61 18.04 18.15 -8.25
C GLU A 61 18.00 19.47 -7.46
N GLN A 62 16.90 19.73 -6.76
CA GLN A 62 16.75 20.93 -5.94
C GLN A 62 17.72 20.93 -4.75
N ALA A 63 17.96 19.79 -4.10
CA ALA A 63 18.92 19.71 -3.00
C ALA A 63 20.35 20.01 -3.47
N VAL A 64 20.75 19.46 -4.63
CA VAL A 64 22.06 19.71 -5.23
C VAL A 64 22.21 21.18 -5.65
N ALA A 65 21.20 21.76 -6.30
CA ALA A 65 21.25 23.14 -6.77
C ALA A 65 21.31 24.17 -5.64
N THR A 66 20.63 23.89 -4.52
CA THR A 66 20.52 24.84 -3.40
C THR A 66 21.49 24.58 -2.25
N GLY A 67 22.12 23.39 -2.21
CA GLY A 67 22.95 22.94 -1.09
C GLY A 67 22.17 22.76 0.22
N LYS A 68 20.84 22.65 0.17
CA LYS A 68 19.96 22.56 1.34
C LYS A 68 19.00 21.37 1.22
N PRO A 69 18.56 20.76 2.34
CA PRO A 69 17.52 19.74 2.31
C PRO A 69 16.22 20.29 1.73
N VAL A 70 15.55 19.49 0.89
CA VAL A 70 14.19 19.78 0.41
C VAL A 70 13.21 19.11 1.37
N LEU A 71 12.41 19.92 2.07
CA LEU A 71 11.38 19.43 2.97
C LEU A 71 10.09 19.21 2.16
N ALA A 72 9.51 18.02 2.31
CA ALA A 72 8.25 17.62 1.70
C ALA A 72 7.11 17.71 2.72
#